data_AF-Q54WJ1-F1
#
_entry.id   AF-Q54WJ1-F1
#
_cell.length_a   1.000
_cell.length_b   1.000
_cell.length_c   1.000
_cell.angle_alpha   90.00
_cell.angle_beta   90.00
_cell.angle_gamma   90.00
#
_symmetry.space_group_name_H-M   'P 1'
#
loop_
_entity.id
_entity.type
_entity.pdbx_description
1 polymer ?
#
loop_
_entity_poly.entity_id
_entity_poly.type
_entity_poly.pdbx_seq_one_letter_code
_entity_poly.pdbx_strand_id
1 'polypeptide(L)'
;MTTNTITTSSMVLFRRLIREGTRYNTFKYDPWWRTNVIQLFRDNKDVTDPNEIRSLQDKVKSYRYLIKSSKDLSELLDSYNIGLSSRQRVEKSSNRVGLTVPEWPEDRDRRIQKEIEESMQIGKKIDTDQFKKI
;
A
#
# COMPACT_ATOMS: atom_id res chain seq x y z
N MET A 1 -36.22 -5.36 29.39
CA MET A 1 -35.73 -4.92 28.06
C MET A 1 -34.22 -4.78 28.16
N THR A 2 -33.46 -5.58 27.41
CA THR A 2 -31.99 -5.57 27.45
C THR A 2 -31.48 -4.35 26.67
N THR A 3 -31.04 -3.32 27.39
CA THR A 3 -30.37 -2.15 26.82
C THR A 3 -28.97 -2.55 26.37
N ASN A 4 -28.85 -3.05 25.13
CA ASN A 4 -27.54 -3.23 24.50
C ASN A 4 -26.87 -1.87 24.36
N THR A 5 -25.92 -1.60 25.26
CA THR A 5 -25.17 -0.37 25.32
C THR A 5 -24.37 -0.20 24.02
N ILE A 6 -24.70 0.82 23.25
CA ILE A 6 -23.94 1.27 22.08
C ILE A 6 -22.65 1.93 22.62
N THR A 7 -21.70 1.11 23.07
CA THR A 7 -20.53 1.59 23.83
C THR A 7 -19.42 2.15 22.95
N THR A 8 -19.39 1.80 21.66
CA THR A 8 -18.31 2.25 20.78
C THR A 8 -18.75 3.48 20.00
N SER A 9 -18.06 4.60 20.26
CA SER A 9 -18.23 5.82 19.45
C SER A 9 -17.97 5.54 17.97
N SER A 10 -18.83 6.05 17.09
CA SER A 10 -18.67 6.00 15.63
C SER A 10 -17.28 6.49 15.18
N MET A 11 -16.76 7.53 15.85
CA MET A 11 -15.43 8.06 15.62
C MET A 11 -14.32 7.04 15.89
N VAL A 12 -14.47 6.19 16.90
CA VAL A 12 -13.50 5.14 17.22
C VAL A 12 -13.51 4.07 16.12
N LEU A 13 -14.68 3.68 15.63
CA LEU A 13 -14.81 2.73 14.52
C LEU A 13 -14.22 3.30 13.23
N PHE A 14 -14.52 4.56 12.90
CA PHE A 14 -13.93 5.27 11.78
C PHE A 14 -12.40 5.25 11.83
N ARG A 15 -11.80 5.69 12.94
CA ARG A 15 -10.34 5.71 13.11
C ARG A 15 -9.72 4.31 13.04
N ARG A 16 -10.43 3.28 13.51
CA ARG A 16 -9.96 1.89 13.41
C ARG A 16 -10.00 1.40 11.96
N LEU A 17 -11.06 1.70 11.22
CA LEU A 17 -11.19 1.35 9.82
C LEU A 17 -10.11 2.01 8.97
N ILE A 18 -9.92 3.33 9.13
CA ILE A 18 -8.88 4.06 8.38
C ILE A 18 -7.49 3.48 8.64
N ARG A 19 -7.14 3.20 9.90
CA ARG A 19 -5.85 2.61 10.25
C ARG A 19 -5.63 1.23 9.60
N GLU A 20 -6.63 0.36 9.60
CA GLU A 20 -6.49 -0.94 8.91
C GLU A 20 -6.36 -0.77 7.40
N GLY A 21 -7.16 0.12 6.78
CA GLY A 21 -7.04 0.40 5.34
C GLY A 21 -5.64 0.90 4.96
N THR A 22 -5.03 1.79 5.76
CA THR A 22 -3.67 2.29 5.47
C THR A 22 -2.56 1.23 5.50
N ARG A 23 -2.81 0.06 6.09
CA ARG A 23 -1.85 -1.06 6.13
C ARG A 23 -1.86 -1.88 4.84
N TYR A 24 -2.91 -1.78 4.04
CA TYR A 24 -3.00 -2.49 2.77
C TYR A 24 -2.54 -1.56 1.65
N ASN A 25 -1.51 -1.96 0.90
CA ASN A 25 -0.85 -1.10 -0.09
C ASN A 25 -1.85 -0.55 -1.13
N THR A 26 -2.83 -1.33 -1.55
CA THR A 26 -3.89 -0.90 -2.49
C THR A 26 -4.65 0.31 -1.98
N PHE A 27 -5.01 0.32 -0.69
CA PHE A 27 -5.70 1.45 -0.06
C PHE A 27 -4.73 2.55 0.39
N LYS A 28 -3.45 2.26 0.59
CA LYS A 28 -2.48 3.30 0.98
C LYS A 28 -2.36 4.38 -0.11
N TYR A 29 -2.36 3.98 -1.38
CA TYR A 29 -2.13 4.87 -2.53
C TYR A 29 -3.41 5.35 -3.22
N ASP A 30 -4.56 4.74 -2.92
CA ASP A 30 -5.84 5.18 -3.45
C ASP A 30 -6.49 6.23 -2.52
N PRO A 31 -6.66 7.50 -2.93
CA PRO A 31 -7.38 8.49 -2.12
C PRO A 31 -8.89 8.26 -2.12
N TRP A 32 -9.44 7.62 -3.16
CA TRP A 32 -10.87 7.50 -3.38
C TRP A 32 -11.57 6.75 -2.24
N TRP A 33 -11.00 5.63 -1.77
CA TRP A 33 -11.63 4.88 -0.68
C TRP A 33 -11.70 5.69 0.62
N ARG A 34 -10.68 6.51 0.96
CA ARG A 34 -10.71 7.35 2.18
C ARG A 34 -11.83 8.36 2.10
N THR A 35 -11.94 9.04 0.95
CA THR A 35 -13.01 10.01 0.68
C THR A 35 -14.37 9.34 0.78
N ASN A 36 -14.53 8.15 0.21
CA ASN A 36 -15.78 7.38 0.26
C ASN A 36 -16.14 6.97 1.69
N VAL A 37 -15.18 6.48 2.48
CA VAL A 37 -15.42 6.14 3.90
C VAL A 37 -15.80 7.39 4.69
N ILE A 38 -15.14 8.52 4.47
CA ILE A 38 -15.50 9.80 5.13
C ILE A 38 -16.93 10.19 4.76
N GLN A 39 -17.31 10.09 3.48
CA GLN A 39 -18.63 10.43 3.01
C GLN A 39 -19.71 9.54 3.64
N LEU A 40 -19.50 8.22 3.68
CA LEU A 40 -20.44 7.29 4.34
C LEU A 40 -20.68 7.62 5.82
N PHE A 41 -19.64 8.02 6.56
CA PHE A 41 -19.81 8.43 7.96
C PHE A 41 -20.54 9.78 8.09
N ARG A 42 -20.39 10.68 7.11
CA ARG A 42 -21.11 11.95 7.08
C ARG A 42 -22.58 11.76 6.72
N ASP A 43 -22.87 10.92 5.73
CA ASP A 43 -24.24 10.63 5.28
C ASP A 43 -25.09 10.00 6.39
N ASN A 44 -24.45 9.23 7.28
CA ASN A 44 -25.12 8.56 8.41
C ASN A 44 -24.96 9.31 9.75
N LYS A 45 -24.57 10.59 9.73
CA LYS A 45 -24.34 11.37 10.96
C LYS A 45 -25.63 11.60 11.74
N ASP A 46 -26.73 11.79 11.05
CA ASP A 46 -28.03 12.19 11.64
C ASP A 46 -28.94 10.99 11.94
N VAL A 47 -28.42 9.77 11.82
CA VAL A 47 -29.13 8.53 12.20
C VAL A 47 -29.29 8.50 13.72
N THR A 48 -30.54 8.43 14.18
CA THR A 48 -30.90 8.45 15.60
C THR A 48 -31.45 7.11 16.11
N ASP A 49 -31.95 6.23 15.23
CA ASP A 49 -32.49 4.94 15.63
C ASP A 49 -31.38 4.02 16.19
N PRO A 50 -31.49 3.54 17.43
CA PRO A 50 -30.50 2.66 18.03
C PRO A 50 -30.25 1.36 17.23
N ASN A 51 -31.28 0.80 16.59
CA ASN A 51 -31.13 -0.43 15.81
C ASN A 51 -30.36 -0.17 14.51
N GLU A 52 -30.67 0.93 13.83
CA GLU A 52 -29.93 1.38 12.66
C GLU A 52 -28.46 1.70 12.99
N ILE A 53 -28.21 2.45 14.07
CA ILE A 53 -26.84 2.72 14.55
C ILE A 53 -26.09 1.41 14.77
N ARG A 54 -26.70 0.44 15.45
CA ARG A 54 -26.07 -0.87 15.68
C ARG A 54 -25.75 -1.60 14.38
N SER A 55 -26.69 -1.61 13.43
CA SER A 55 -26.50 -2.22 12.10
C SER A 55 -25.33 -1.57 11.35
N LEU A 56 -25.24 -0.24 11.35
CA LEU A 56 -24.14 0.51 10.75
C LEU A 56 -22.80 0.21 11.43
N GLN A 57 -22.77 0.15 12.76
CA GLN A 57 -21.57 -0.20 13.51
C GLN A 57 -21.09 -1.62 13.19
N ASP A 58 -22.01 -2.58 13.07
CA ASP A 58 -21.68 -3.96 12.74
C ASP A 58 -21.20 -4.09 11.28
N LYS A 59 -21.79 -3.34 10.33
CA LYS A 59 -21.26 -3.21 8.96
C LYS A 59 -19.81 -2.71 8.94
N VAL A 60 -19.50 -1.66 9.72
CA VAL A 60 -18.14 -1.13 9.81
C VAL A 60 -17.16 -2.16 10.40
N LYS A 61 -17.58 -2.91 11.43
CA LYS A 61 -16.75 -3.98 12.02
C LYS A 61 -16.47 -5.09 11.01
N SER A 62 -17.49 -5.53 10.27
CA SER A 62 -17.37 -6.56 9.22
C SER A 62 -16.45 -6.11 8.10
N TYR A 63 -16.60 -4.87 7.64
CA TYR A 63 -15.73 -4.31 6.60
C TYR A 63 -14.28 -4.17 7.07
N ARG A 64 -14.06 -3.75 8.33
CA ARG A 64 -12.73 -3.74 8.93
C ARG A 64 -12.12 -5.15 8.99
N TYR A 65 -12.91 -6.15 9.37
CA TYR A 65 -12.46 -7.55 9.39
C TYR A 65 -12.07 -8.03 8.00
N LEU A 66 -12.88 -7.70 6.98
CA LEU A 66 -12.59 -8.01 5.58
C LEU A 66 -11.22 -7.46 5.18
N ILE A 67 -10.98 -6.15 5.36
CA ILE A 67 -9.69 -5.50 5.01
C ILE A 67 -8.53 -6.21 5.70
N LYS A 68 -8.65 -6.48 7.00
CA LYS A 68 -7.61 -7.17 7.77
C LYS A 68 -7.35 -8.56 7.19
N SER A 69 -8.39 -9.36 7.00
CA SER A 69 -8.29 -10.73 6.50
C SER A 69 -7.73 -10.80 5.08
N SER A 70 -8.02 -9.81 4.23
CA SER A 70 -7.45 -9.72 2.88
C SER A 70 -5.95 -9.43 2.91
N LYS A 71 -5.50 -8.56 3.83
CA LYS A 71 -4.08 -8.32 4.06
C LYS A 71 -3.38 -9.58 4.56
N ASP A 72 -3.92 -10.20 5.61
CA ASP A 72 -3.36 -11.41 6.20
C ASP A 72 -3.29 -12.55 5.16
N LEU A 73 -4.32 -12.68 4.31
CA LEU A 73 -4.33 -13.62 3.18
C LEU A 73 -3.27 -13.28 2.13
N SER A 74 -3.11 -12.01 1.75
CA SER A 74 -2.07 -11.59 0.81
C SER A 74 -0.68 -11.91 1.35
N GLU A 75 -0.41 -11.60 2.62
CA GLU A 75 0.86 -11.90 3.28
C GLU A 75 1.10 -13.42 3.38
N LEU A 76 0.05 -14.19 3.67
CA LEU A 76 0.11 -15.65 3.69
C LEU A 76 0.44 -16.20 2.30
N LEU A 77 -0.25 -15.76 1.25
CA LEU A 77 0.02 -16.18 -0.13
C LEU A 77 1.44 -15.80 -0.56
N ASP A 78 1.93 -14.63 -0.16
CA ASP A 78 3.31 -14.23 -0.43
C ASP A 78 4.32 -15.11 0.32
N SER A 79 4.00 -15.57 1.55
CA SER A 79 4.84 -16.53 2.30
C SER A 79 4.84 -17.94 1.71
N TYR A 80 3.72 -18.39 1.15
CA TYR A 80 3.61 -19.70 0.48
C TYR A 80 4.15 -19.68 -0.95
N ASN A 81 4.52 -18.52 -1.51
CA ASN A 81 5.16 -18.44 -2.81
C ASN A 81 6.63 -18.88 -2.73
N ILE A 82 6.80 -20.17 -2.45
CA ILE A 82 8.05 -20.92 -2.53
C ILE A 82 8.47 -20.91 -4.01
N GLY A 83 9.25 -19.89 -4.40
CA GLY A 83 10.08 -19.93 -5.61
C GLY A 83 9.94 -18.77 -6.59
N LEU A 84 8.94 -17.89 -6.47
CA LEU A 84 8.83 -16.73 -7.36
C LEU A 84 8.58 -15.44 -6.59
N SER A 85 9.54 -14.53 -6.67
CA SER A 85 9.38 -13.16 -6.19
C SER A 85 8.24 -12.43 -6.94
N SER A 86 7.65 -11.41 -6.31
CA SER A 86 6.61 -10.56 -6.94
C SER A 86 7.06 -10.02 -8.29
N ARG A 87 8.35 -9.66 -8.39
CA ARG A 87 9.02 -9.25 -9.63
C ARG A 87 8.96 -10.32 -10.71
N GLN A 88 9.36 -11.55 -10.40
CA GLN A 88 9.28 -12.67 -11.35
C GLN A 88 7.84 -12.99 -11.75
N ARG A 89 6.85 -12.77 -10.87
CA ARG A 89 5.43 -12.95 -11.21
C ARG A 89 4.98 -11.94 -12.25
N VAL A 90 5.33 -10.66 -12.08
CA VAL A 90 5.02 -9.60 -13.05
C VAL A 90 5.71 -9.89 -14.38
N GLU A 91 6.99 -10.26 -14.36
CA GLU A 91 7.75 -10.63 -15.56
C GLU A 91 7.11 -11.82 -16.30
N LYS A 92 6.78 -12.91 -15.60
CA LYS A 92 6.09 -14.06 -16.20
C LYS A 92 4.71 -13.71 -16.76
N SER A 93 3.96 -12.88 -16.05
CA SER A 93 2.59 -12.51 -16.45
C SER A 93 2.60 -11.58 -17.65
N SER A 94 3.48 -10.58 -17.67
CA SER A 94 3.65 -9.66 -18.81
C SER A 94 4.15 -10.41 -20.05
N ASN A 95 5.14 -11.30 -19.89
CA ASN A 95 5.63 -12.13 -20.99
C ASN A 95 4.53 -13.02 -21.60
N ARG A 96 3.59 -13.51 -20.77
CA ARG A 96 2.45 -14.32 -21.24
C ARG A 96 1.48 -13.55 -22.14
N VAL A 97 1.37 -12.23 -21.96
CA VAL A 97 0.52 -11.35 -22.80
C VAL A 97 1.31 -10.57 -23.85
N GLY A 98 2.60 -10.90 -24.03
CA GLY A 98 3.48 -10.23 -25.01
C GLY A 98 3.87 -8.81 -24.62
N LEU A 99 3.74 -8.44 -23.34
CA LEU A 99 4.15 -7.13 -22.82
C LEU A 99 5.55 -7.20 -22.24
N THR A 100 6.36 -6.19 -22.54
CA THR A 100 7.65 -5.98 -21.88
C THR A 100 7.44 -5.23 -20.57
N VAL A 101 8.01 -5.75 -19.48
CA VAL A 101 7.96 -5.06 -18.19
C VAL A 101 8.93 -3.88 -18.25
N PRO A 102 8.52 -2.66 -17.86
CA PRO A 102 9.45 -1.55 -17.73
C PRO A 102 10.53 -1.88 -16.71
N GLU A 103 11.70 -1.26 -16.85
CA GLU A 103 12.78 -1.39 -15.88
C GLU A 103 12.30 -1.00 -14.48
N TRP A 104 12.60 -1.86 -13.49
CA TRP A 104 12.23 -1.63 -12.10
C TRP A 104 12.96 -0.40 -11.54
N PRO A 105 12.30 0.43 -10.69
CA PRO A 105 12.92 1.62 -10.11
C PRO A 105 14.28 1.33 -9.45
N GLU A 106 14.39 0.21 -8.74
CA GLU A 106 15.61 -0.20 -8.03
C GLU A 106 16.77 -0.55 -8.97
N ASP A 107 16.49 -1.07 -10.17
CA ASP A 107 17.53 -1.34 -11.17
C ASP A 107 17.95 -0.04 -11.86
N ARG A 108 16.97 0.81 -12.15
CA ARG A 108 17.20 2.14 -12.72
C ARG A 108 18.09 2.98 -11.80
N ASP A 109 17.78 3.03 -10.51
CA ASP A 109 18.55 3.78 -9.53
C ASP A 109 19.97 3.24 -9.40
N ARG A 110 20.15 1.90 -9.43
CA ARG A 110 21.48 1.28 -9.44
C ARG A 110 22.28 1.62 -10.69
N ARG A 111 21.64 1.66 -11.87
CA ARG A 111 22.30 2.08 -13.11
C ARG A 111 22.76 3.55 -13.03
N ILE A 112 21.87 4.44 -12.61
CA ILE A 112 22.18 5.88 -12.44
C ILE A 112 23.35 6.06 -11.46
N GLN A 113 23.32 5.34 -10.34
CA GLN A 113 24.40 5.41 -9.34
C GLN A 113 25.75 4.94 -9.92
N LYS A 114 25.74 3.86 -10.71
CA LYS A 114 26.94 3.34 -11.38
C LYS A 114 27.48 4.34 -12.41
N GLU A 115 26.62 4.99 -13.19
CA GLU A 115 27.02 6.03 -14.16
C GLU A 115 27.64 7.26 -13.46
N ILE A 116 27.09 7.64 -12.30
CA ILE A 116 27.62 8.72 -11.45
C ILE A 116 29.01 8.33 -10.89
N GLU A 117 29.18 7.10 -10.42
CA GLU A 117 30.46 6.61 -9.90
C GLU A 117 31.54 6.52 -11.00
N GLU A 118 31.17 6.02 -12.19
CA GLU A 118 32.07 5.92 -13.34
C GLU A 118 32.53 7.30 -13.83
N SER A 119 31.61 8.26 -13.93
CA SER A 119 31.95 9.65 -14.32
C SER A 119 32.86 10.34 -13.29
N MET A 120 32.65 10.11 -11.99
CA MET A 120 33.57 10.59 -10.95
C MET A 120 34.96 9.94 -11.03
N GLN A 121 35.07 8.66 -11.34
CA GLN A 121 36.36 7.98 -11.50
C GLN A 121 37.13 8.47 -12.74
N ILE A 122 36.43 8.72 -13.84
CA ILE A 122 37.03 9.30 -15.06
C ILE A 122 37.53 10.72 -14.78
N GLY A 123 36.74 11.54 -14.08
CA GLY A 123 37.15 12.88 -13.66
C GLY A 123 38.43 12.88 -12.81
N LYS A 124 38.52 11.97 -11.83
CA LYS A 124 39.73 11.81 -11.00
C LYS A 124 40.95 11.34 -11.80
N LYS A 125 40.78 10.45 -12.77
CA LYS A 125 41.89 10.00 -13.63
C LYS A 125 42.45 11.12 -14.48
N ILE A 126 41.56 11.93 -15.08
CA ILE A 126 41.97 13.10 -15.89
C ILE A 126 42.76 14.09 -15.04
N ASP A 127 42.33 14.35 -13.82
CA ASP A 127 43.02 15.25 -12.89
C ASP A 127 44.41 14.71 -12.53
N THR A 128 44.53 13.41 -12.22
CA THR A 128 45.83 12.78 -11.91
C THR A 128 46.81 12.77 -13.09
N ASP A 129 46.31 12.68 -14.33
CA ASP A 129 47.16 12.69 -15.52
C ASP A 129 47.63 14.11 -15.89
N GLN A 130 46.87 15.15 -15.54
CA GLN A 130 47.31 16.54 -15.68
C GLN A 130 48.45 16.88 -14.70
N PHE A 131 48.41 16.37 -13.48
CA PHE A 131 49.48 16.59 -12.49
C PHE A 131 50.79 15.84 -12.78
N LYS A 132 50.79 14.82 -13.64
CA LYS A 132 52.01 14.08 -14.03
C LYS A 132 52.79 14.69 -15.21
N LYS A 133 52.27 15.74 -15.86
CA LYS A 133 52.88 16.38 -17.03
C LYS A 133 53.55 17.73 -16.74
N ILE A 134 53.69 18.10 -15.47
CA ILE A 134 54.49 19.25 -15.00
C ILE A 134 55.70 18.69 -14.25
#